data_AF-A0A836SG76-F1
#
_entry.id   AF-A0A836SG76-F1
#
_cell.length_a   1.000
_cell.length_b   1.000
_cell.length_c   1.000
_cell.angle_alpha   90.00
_cell.angle_beta   90.00
_cell.angle_gamma   90.00
#
_symmetry.space_group_name_H-M   'P 1'
#
loop_
_entity.id
_entity.type
_entity.pdbx_description
1 polymer ?
#
loop_
_entity_poly.entity_id
_entity_poly.type
_entity_poly.pdbx_seq_one_letter_code
_entity_poly.pdbx_strand_id
1 'polypeptide(L)' 'KILRGSAKPSDCPAFGNPCTPDHPLGAPMVSSEGACHAYFLYCRKSNPDHA' A
#
# COMPACT_ATOMS: atom_id res chain seq x y z
N LYS A 1 -8.81 8.01 -2.62
CA LYS A 1 -7.71 8.56 -3.46
C LYS A 1 -7.04 7.44 -4.24
N ILE A 2 -6.49 6.42 -3.57
CA ILE A 2 -5.88 5.24 -4.22
C ILE A 2 -6.83 4.53 -5.19
N LEU A 3 -8.05 4.16 -4.75
CA LEU A 3 -9.03 3.47 -5.61
C LEU A 3 -9.54 4.33 -6.80
N ARG A 4 -9.29 5.64 -6.78
CA ARG A 4 -9.61 6.55 -7.89
C ARG A 4 -8.41 6.79 -8.81
N GLY A 5 -7.28 6.12 -8.58
CA GLY A 5 -6.02 6.36 -9.29
C GLY A 5 -5.38 7.73 -9.01
N SER A 6 -5.85 8.46 -7.99
CA SER A 6 -5.43 9.84 -7.72
C SER A 6 -4.26 9.95 -6.73
N ALA A 7 -3.75 8.82 -6.22
CA ALA A 7 -2.65 8.74 -5.27
C ALA A 7 -2.05 7.33 -5.29
N LYS A 8 -0.74 7.20 -5.04
CA LYS A 8 -0.07 5.92 -4.84
C LYS A 8 -0.29 5.41 -3.42
N PRO A 9 -0.15 4.09 -3.16
CA PRO A 9 -0.15 3.56 -1.80
C PRO A 9 0.89 4.20 -0.87
N SER A 10 2.08 4.56 -1.39
CA SER A 10 3.12 5.30 -0.67
C SER A 10 2.67 6.70 -0.19
N ASP A 11 1.68 7.30 -0.85
CA ASP A 11 1.15 8.63 -0.46
C ASP A 11 0.11 8.54 0.67
N CYS A 12 -0.24 7.32 1.09
CA CYS A 12 -1.17 7.12 2.21
C CYS A 12 -0.39 7.16 3.53
N PRO A 13 -0.74 8.05 4.46
CA PRO A 13 -0.01 8.23 5.71
C PRO A 13 -0.06 7.02 6.65
N ALA A 14 -1.00 6.10 6.43
CA ALA A 14 -1.09 4.87 7.20
C ALA A 14 -0.38 3.69 6.54
N PHE A 15 0.07 3.80 5.29
CA PHE A 15 0.61 2.68 4.53
C PHE A 15 1.94 2.18 5.10
N GLY A 16 2.06 0.87 5.29
CA GLY A 16 3.28 0.22 5.79
C GLY A 16 3.41 0.22 7.31
N ASN A 17 2.86 1.23 7.99
CA ASN A 17 2.63 1.26 9.43
C ASN A 17 1.69 2.45 9.76
N PRO A 18 0.51 2.26 10.41
CA PRO A 18 0.01 1.01 10.99
C PRO A 18 -0.75 0.09 10.02
N CYS A 19 -1.02 0.49 8.77
CA CYS A 19 -1.72 -0.35 7.79
C CYS A 19 -0.75 -1.34 7.15
N THR A 20 -0.90 -2.62 7.48
CA THR A 20 -0.11 -3.74 6.94
C THR A 20 -1.05 -4.89 6.53
N PRO A 21 -0.56 -5.93 5.84
CA PRO A 21 -1.37 -7.11 5.56
C PRO A 21 -1.90 -7.82 6.83
N ASP A 22 -1.15 -7.76 7.93
CA ASP A 22 -1.55 -8.32 9.23
C ASP A 22 -2.55 -7.42 9.98
N HIS A 23 -2.41 -6.10 9.81
CA HIS A 23 -3.29 -5.09 10.38
C HIS A 23 -3.88 -4.18 9.29
N PRO A 24 -4.84 -4.68 8.48
CA PRO A 24 -5.39 -3.90 7.39
C PRO A 24 -6.39 -2.87 7.91
N LEU A 25 -6.18 -1.60 7.58
CA LEU A 25 -7.09 -0.51 7.98
C LEU A 25 -8.17 -0.19 6.95
N GLY A 26 -8.15 -0.84 5.79
CA GLY A 26 -9.16 -0.62 4.76
C GLY A 26 -9.07 -1.59 3.59
N ALA A 27 -10.13 -1.62 2.78
CA ALA A 27 -10.29 -2.52 1.65
C ALA A 27 -9.06 -2.63 0.70
N PRO A 28 -8.31 -1.54 0.40
CA PRO A 28 -7.14 -1.63 -0.46
C PRO A 28 -6.01 -2.52 0.07
N MET A 29 -5.97 -2.80 1.39
CA MET A 29 -4.95 -3.64 2.04
C MET A 29 -5.47 -5.05 2.38
N VAL A 30 -6.78 -5.22 2.57
CA VAL A 30 -7.38 -6.51 2.97
C VAL A 30 -7.21 -7.59 1.90
N SER A 31 -7.46 -7.25 0.63
CA SER A 31 -7.33 -8.21 -0.48
C SER A 31 -5.89 -8.32 -0.96
N SER A 32 -5.43 -9.53 -1.29
CA SER A 32 -4.13 -9.76 -1.96
C SER A 32 -4.04 -9.10 -3.33
N GLU A 33 -5.18 -8.91 -4.00
CA GLU A 33 -5.31 -8.15 -5.25
C GLU A 33 -5.47 -6.64 -5.01
N GLY A 34 -5.58 -6.22 -3.74
CA GLY A 34 -5.72 -4.83 -3.35
C GLY A 34 -4.49 -4.00 -3.71
N ALA A 35 -4.71 -2.79 -4.19
CA ALA A 35 -3.63 -1.90 -4.63
C ALA A 35 -2.58 -1.65 -3.52
N CYS A 36 -2.98 -1.52 -2.26
CA CYS A 36 -2.01 -1.37 -1.17
C CYS A 36 -1.30 -2.69 -0.86
N HIS A 37 -2.02 -3.81 -0.82
CA HIS A 37 -1.42 -5.11 -0.53
C HIS A 37 -0.37 -5.48 -1.58
N ALA A 38 -0.70 -5.37 -2.87
CA ALA A 38 0.22 -5.63 -3.97
C ALA A 38 1.45 -4.70 -3.89
N TYR A 39 1.24 -3.42 -3.59
CA TYR A 39 2.35 -2.47 -3.43
C TYR A 39 3.27 -2.84 -2.26
N PHE A 40 2.69 -3.30 -1.14
CA PHE A 40 3.45 -3.73 0.04
C PHE A 40 4.33 -4.95 -0.25
N LEU A 41 3.83 -5.91 -1.03
CA LEU A 41 4.57 -7.13 -1.37
C LEU A 41 5.66 -6.92 -2.43
N TYR A 42 5.37 -6.13 -3.47
CA TYR A 42 6.18 -6.12 -4.69
C TYR A 42 7.00 -4.83 -4.88
N CYS A 43 6.48 -3.66 -4.50
CA CYS A 43 7.18 -2.39 -4.76
C CYS A 43 8.31 -2.07 -3.76
N ARG A 44 8.35 -2.71 -2.58
CA ARG A 44 9.46 -2.51 -1.61
C ARG A 44 10.80 -3.08 -2.11
N LYS A 45 10.79 -4.01 -3.07
CA LYS A 45 12.01 -4.69 -3.53
C LYS A 45 12.77 -3.96 -4.64
N SER A 46 12.24 -2.87 -5.21
CA SER A 46 12.77 -2.31 -6.46
C SER A 46 12.63 -0.80 -6.66
N ASN A 47 12.46 -0.01 -5.60
CA ASN A 47 12.32 1.45 -5.76
C ASN A 47 13.35 2.24 -4.93
N PRO A 48 14.27 3.00 -5.55
CA PRO A 48 15.24 3.85 -4.85
C PRO A 48 14.61 5.07 -4.17
N ASP A 49 13.31 5.32 -4.37
CA ASP A 49 12.59 6.49 -3.83
C ASP A 49 12.25 6.38 -2.32
N HIS A 50 12.73 5.34 -1.62
CA HIS A 50 12.54 5.13 -0.18
C HIS A 50 13.87 4.95 0.59
N ALA A 51 14.97 5.51 0.08
CA ALA A 51 16.16 5.76 0.90
C ALA A 51 15.93 6.96 1.84
#